data_AF-A0A1V0Q0R1-F1
#
_entry.id   AF-A0A1V0Q0R1-F1
#
_cell.length_a   1.000
_cell.length_b   1.000
_cell.length_c   1.000
_cell.angle_alpha   90.00
_cell.angle_beta   90.00
_cell.angle_gamma   90.00
#
_symmetry.space_group_name_H-M   'P 1'
#
loop_
_entity.id
_entity.type
_entity.pdbx_description
1 polymer ?
#
loop_
_entity_poly.entity_id
_entity_poly.type
_entity_poly.pdbx_seq_one_letter_code
_entity_poly.pdbx_strand_id
1 'polypeptide(L)'
;MNVLQGGLAAREDFATCSLAGSGLARRSRIAERYRPEGYDRDFDADTLWVDAIHVPPRVVLVCPRLNNLRGVLEAAQFTADGRPVTPRFREYKRHAIIEFDAPVATARLSIRIGEWSAETPVHAMDRDTFRDRDVLVTVSRDNDLRWIHDFARFHVRHQGIDAMLFIDNGSAAYGPLEIQATLRRAGVAQPVVLSTTLKYGPRGRKPHANSELFLQTCPVCQSALDRDPLSAPKIDPLGAELARRCVVPM
;
A
#
# COMPACT_ATOMS: atom_id res chain seq x y z
N MET A 1 -21.38 28.00 -8.87
CA MET A 1 -22.15 26.75 -8.75
C MET A 1 -21.77 25.86 -9.92
N ASN A 2 -21.01 24.79 -9.66
CA ASN A 2 -20.92 23.63 -10.53
C ASN A 2 -20.48 22.46 -9.65
N VAL A 3 -21.46 21.76 -9.12
CA VAL A 3 -21.29 20.48 -8.44
C VAL A 3 -21.19 19.45 -9.54
N LEU A 4 -19.97 18.95 -9.80
CA LEU A 4 -19.80 17.82 -10.70
C LEU A 4 -20.37 16.58 -10.03
N GLN A 5 -21.23 15.91 -10.80
CA GLN A 5 -21.99 14.73 -10.45
C GLN A 5 -21.09 13.60 -9.91
N GLY A 6 -21.46 13.07 -8.75
CA GLY A 6 -20.92 11.83 -8.23
C GLY A 6 -21.35 10.66 -9.09
N GLY A 7 -20.44 10.19 -9.95
CA GLY A 7 -20.40 8.77 -10.29
C GLY A 7 -20.05 7.98 -9.04
N LEU A 8 -20.59 6.76 -8.89
CA LEU A 8 -20.16 5.82 -7.85
C LEU A 8 -18.64 5.62 -7.99
N ALA A 9 -17.86 6.37 -7.22
CA ALA A 9 -16.45 6.09 -7.07
C ALA A 9 -16.38 4.68 -6.45
N ALA A 10 -15.60 3.79 -7.07
CA ALA A 10 -15.19 2.55 -6.41
C ALA A 10 -14.70 2.92 -5.00
N ARG A 11 -15.27 2.31 -3.97
CA ARG A 11 -14.90 2.59 -2.59
C ARG A 11 -13.43 2.17 -2.43
N GLU A 12 -12.53 3.14 -2.34
CA GLU A 12 -11.13 2.89 -2.03
C GLU A 12 -10.97 2.85 -0.51
N ASP A 13 -10.39 1.77 0.00
CA ASP A 13 -10.19 1.57 1.44
C ASP A 13 -8.88 2.19 1.95
N PHE A 14 -8.09 2.80 1.06
CA PHE A 14 -6.83 3.43 1.38
C PHE A 14 -6.97 4.95 1.35
N ALA A 15 -6.25 5.64 2.24
CA ALA A 15 -6.15 7.09 2.24
C ALA A 15 -5.13 7.57 1.19
N THR A 16 -5.36 7.20 -0.07
CA THR A 16 -4.46 7.44 -1.19
C THR A 16 -4.43 8.92 -1.57
N CYS A 17 -3.25 9.42 -1.91
CA CYS A 17 -3.09 10.70 -2.60
C CYS A 17 -2.45 10.50 -3.96
N SER A 18 -3.03 11.10 -5.00
CA SER A 18 -2.46 11.18 -6.35
C SER A 18 -1.93 12.59 -6.62
N LEU A 19 -0.88 12.68 -7.42
CA LEU A 19 -0.31 13.90 -7.99
C LEU A 19 -1.10 14.40 -9.21
N ALA A 20 -2.21 13.76 -9.57
CA ALA A 20 -3.06 14.21 -10.68
C ALA A 20 -3.39 15.71 -10.55
N GLY A 21 -3.20 16.45 -11.64
CA GLY A 21 -3.40 17.91 -11.69
C GLY A 21 -2.26 18.76 -11.12
N SER A 22 -1.21 18.18 -10.52
CA SER A 22 -0.05 18.93 -10.00
C SER A 22 0.98 19.34 -11.07
N GLY A 23 0.95 18.71 -12.23
CA GLY A 23 2.03 18.79 -13.23
C GLY A 23 3.30 18.04 -12.85
N LEU A 24 3.34 17.39 -11.68
CA LEU A 24 4.44 16.55 -11.22
C LEU A 24 4.20 15.09 -11.60
N ALA A 25 5.30 14.38 -11.82
CA ALA A 25 5.30 12.94 -12.06
C ALA A 25 6.56 12.32 -11.49
N ARG A 26 6.42 11.14 -10.89
CA ARG A 26 7.53 10.24 -10.60
C ARG A 26 8.18 9.84 -11.92
N ARG A 27 9.50 9.77 -11.92
CA ARG A 27 10.30 9.26 -13.03
C ARG A 27 10.77 7.85 -12.69
N SER A 28 10.65 6.94 -13.65
CA SER A 28 11.23 5.60 -13.55
C SER A 28 12.75 5.69 -13.40
N ARG A 29 13.30 4.86 -12.52
CA ARG A 29 14.76 4.71 -12.33
C ARG A 29 15.36 3.61 -13.19
N ILE A 30 14.53 2.81 -13.85
CA ILE A 30 14.97 1.74 -14.73
C ILE A 30 15.40 2.35 -16.06
N ALA A 31 16.57 2.02 -16.59
CA ALA A 31 16.99 2.51 -17.90
C ALA A 31 16.09 1.95 -19.02
N GLU A 32 15.84 2.74 -20.07
CA GLU A 32 14.91 2.41 -21.16
C GLU A 32 15.15 1.03 -21.79
N ARG A 33 16.41 0.60 -21.93
CA ARG A 33 16.77 -0.75 -22.44
C ARG A 33 16.18 -1.92 -21.63
N TYR A 34 15.79 -1.69 -20.38
CA TYR A 34 15.15 -2.68 -19.52
C TYR A 34 13.64 -2.51 -19.41
N ARG A 35 13.04 -1.55 -20.14
CA ARG A 35 11.61 -1.29 -20.18
C ARG A 35 11.02 -2.01 -21.40
N PRO A 36 10.27 -3.11 -21.23
CA PRO A 36 9.55 -3.73 -22.34
C PRO A 36 8.43 -2.82 -22.87
N GLU A 37 7.81 -3.22 -23.97
CA GLU A 37 6.60 -2.58 -24.48
C GLU A 37 5.50 -2.56 -23.40
N GLY A 38 4.77 -1.43 -23.32
CA GLY A 38 3.73 -1.22 -22.31
C GLY A 38 4.21 -0.73 -20.94
N TYR A 39 5.54 -0.69 -20.71
CA TYR A 39 6.11 -0.29 -19.42
C TYR A 39 5.60 1.07 -18.92
N ASP A 40 5.71 2.10 -19.76
CA ASP A 40 5.39 3.47 -19.33
C ASP A 40 3.87 3.67 -19.11
N ARG A 41 3.02 2.91 -19.80
CA ARG A 41 1.57 2.89 -19.57
C ARG A 41 1.25 2.36 -18.17
N ASP A 42 1.89 1.26 -17.80
CA ASP A 42 1.63 0.53 -16.55
C ASP A 42 2.43 1.11 -15.37
N PHE A 43 3.38 2.02 -15.64
CA PHE A 43 4.12 2.76 -14.63
C PHE A 43 3.23 3.69 -13.81
N ASP A 44 3.37 3.59 -12.50
CA ASP A 44 2.72 4.44 -11.51
C ASP A 44 3.55 5.71 -11.30
N ALA A 45 3.17 6.74 -12.05
CA ALA A 45 3.83 8.03 -12.07
C ALA A 45 3.25 9.01 -11.03
N ASP A 46 2.02 8.79 -10.58
CA ASP A 46 1.21 9.81 -9.93
C ASP A 46 0.79 9.46 -8.50
N THR A 47 0.78 8.20 -8.08
CA THR A 47 0.47 7.87 -6.67
C THR A 47 1.54 8.45 -5.75
N LEU A 48 1.19 9.42 -4.91
CA LEU A 48 2.13 10.05 -3.98
C LEU A 48 2.33 9.21 -2.73
N TRP A 49 1.23 8.83 -2.08
CA TRP A 49 1.19 7.82 -1.04
C TRP A 49 -0.01 6.91 -1.27
N VAL A 50 0.21 5.63 -0.97
CA VAL A 50 -0.83 4.59 -1.02
C VAL A 50 -1.80 4.82 0.13
N ASP A 51 -1.30 5.09 1.33
CA ASP A 51 -2.12 5.20 2.53
C ASP A 51 -1.47 6.10 3.58
N ALA A 52 -2.31 6.62 4.47
CA ALA A 52 -1.95 7.47 5.59
C ALA A 52 -2.54 6.87 6.87
N ILE A 53 -1.67 6.40 7.78
CA ILE A 53 -2.09 5.76 9.03
C ILE A 53 -1.59 6.55 10.22
N HIS A 54 -2.47 6.77 11.20
CA HIS A 54 -2.09 7.16 12.54
C HIS A 54 -1.64 5.94 13.34
N VAL A 55 -0.33 5.87 13.58
CA VAL A 55 0.36 4.89 14.43
C VAL A 55 0.93 5.66 15.63
N PRO A 56 0.18 5.83 16.72
CA PRO A 56 0.60 6.68 17.83
C PRO A 56 2.03 6.37 18.30
N PRO A 57 2.89 7.40 18.47
CA PRO A 57 2.61 8.84 18.44
C PRO A 57 2.88 9.50 17.07
N ARG A 58 2.65 8.81 15.95
CA ARG A 58 3.05 9.27 14.60
C ARG A 58 1.94 9.10 13.58
N VAL A 59 1.95 9.93 12.54
CA VAL A 59 1.30 9.60 11.27
C VAL A 59 2.36 9.07 10.31
N VAL A 60 2.04 7.99 9.61
CA VAL A 60 2.91 7.30 8.68
C VAL A 60 2.25 7.28 7.30
N LEU A 61 2.95 7.81 6.31
CA LEU A 61 2.60 7.66 4.90
C LEU A 61 3.39 6.51 4.30
N VAL A 62 2.68 5.60 3.66
CA VAL A 62 3.28 4.52 2.88
C VAL A 62 3.36 4.96 1.43
N CYS A 63 4.57 5.16 0.93
CA CYS A 63 4.79 5.70 -0.40
C CYS A 63 5.47 4.66 -1.33
N PRO A 64 5.11 4.63 -2.61
CA PRO A 64 6.05 4.17 -3.63
C PRO A 64 7.37 4.92 -3.48
N ARG A 65 8.46 4.40 -4.06
CA ARG A 65 9.72 5.15 -4.04
C ARG A 65 9.52 6.56 -4.58
N LEU A 66 10.03 7.54 -3.84
CA LEU A 66 9.83 8.95 -4.18
C LEU A 66 10.61 9.34 -5.45
N ASN A 67 11.77 8.71 -5.68
CA ASN A 67 12.64 9.01 -6.82
C ASN A 67 12.93 10.53 -6.90
N ASN A 68 12.59 11.18 -8.01
CA ASN A 68 12.74 12.63 -8.21
C ASN A 68 11.80 13.48 -7.34
N LEU A 69 10.78 12.89 -6.72
CA LEU A 69 9.82 13.62 -5.90
C LEU A 69 10.36 13.96 -4.51
N ARG A 70 11.45 13.32 -4.07
CA ARG A 70 12.01 13.53 -2.72
C ARG A 70 12.27 15.01 -2.41
N GLY A 71 13.03 15.69 -3.25
CA GLY A 71 13.34 17.11 -3.05
C GLY A 71 12.12 18.02 -3.14
N VAL A 72 11.11 17.65 -3.93
CA VAL A 72 9.84 18.38 -4.00
C VAL A 72 9.09 18.28 -2.68
N LEU A 73 9.06 17.09 -2.06
CA LEU A 73 8.38 16.86 -0.80
C LEU A 73 9.13 17.45 0.41
N GLU A 74 10.46 17.56 0.35
CA GLU A 74 11.23 18.27 1.38
C GLU A 74 10.90 19.76 1.44
N ALA A 75 10.54 20.36 0.30
CA ALA A 75 10.12 21.76 0.21
C ALA A 75 8.59 21.95 0.36
N ALA A 76 7.82 20.87 0.45
CA ALA A 76 6.37 20.93 0.56
C ALA A 76 5.91 21.35 1.96
N GLN A 77 4.71 21.91 2.03
CA GLN A 77 4.08 22.25 3.30
C GLN A 77 3.07 21.16 3.66
N PHE A 78 3.27 20.53 4.81
CA PHE A 78 2.36 19.52 5.34
C PHE A 78 1.61 20.06 6.55
N THR A 79 0.33 19.72 6.64
CA THR A 79 -0.51 20.00 7.81
C THR A 79 -1.27 18.77 8.25
N ALA A 80 -1.31 18.51 9.55
CA ALA A 80 -2.18 17.52 10.19
C ALA A 80 -3.29 18.26 10.92
N ASP A 81 -4.55 18.06 10.53
CA ASP A 81 -5.72 18.79 11.05
C ASP A 81 -5.50 20.32 11.09
N GLY A 82 -4.92 20.87 10.02
CA GLY A 82 -4.61 22.29 9.87
C GLY A 82 -3.35 22.78 10.61
N ARG A 83 -2.68 21.94 11.40
CA ARG A 83 -1.44 22.30 12.10
C ARG A 83 -0.21 21.90 11.28
N PRO A 84 0.79 22.79 11.10
CA PRO A 84 2.01 22.44 10.38
C PRO A 84 2.75 21.25 11.01
N VAL A 85 3.21 20.32 10.19
CA VAL A 85 4.01 19.16 10.59
C VAL A 85 5.26 19.02 9.73
N THR A 86 6.34 18.51 10.32
CA THR A 86 7.62 18.31 9.63
C THR A 86 7.77 16.85 9.21
N PRO A 87 8.00 16.56 7.91
CA PRO A 87 8.18 15.20 7.44
C PRO A 87 9.56 14.65 7.83
N ARG A 88 9.60 13.39 8.28
CA ARG A 88 10.81 12.58 8.38
C ARG A 88 10.73 11.45 7.36
N PHE A 89 11.71 11.39 6.46
CA PHE A 89 11.69 10.44 5.37
C PHE A 89 12.59 9.23 5.65
N ARG A 90 12.09 8.03 5.37
CA ARG A 90 12.87 6.79 5.33
C ARG A 90 12.76 6.16 3.96
N GLU A 91 13.89 5.90 3.32
CA GLU A 91 13.90 5.25 2.01
C GLU A 91 14.36 3.80 2.10
N TYR A 92 13.60 2.92 1.46
CA TYR A 92 13.92 1.51 1.36
C TYR A 92 14.19 1.14 -0.10
N LYS A 93 14.59 -0.12 -0.32
CA LYS A 93 14.92 -0.61 -1.65
C LYS A 93 13.77 -0.43 -2.65
N ARG A 94 12.51 -0.64 -2.23
CA ARG A 94 11.31 -0.68 -3.10
C ARG A 94 10.18 0.29 -2.73
N HIS A 95 10.25 0.94 -1.57
CA HIS A 95 9.24 1.88 -1.10
C HIS A 95 9.91 3.01 -0.28
N ALA A 96 9.12 3.98 0.14
CA ALA A 96 9.53 5.01 1.09
C ALA A 96 8.44 5.18 2.15
N ILE A 97 8.84 5.67 3.32
CA ILE A 97 7.96 6.03 4.42
C ILE A 97 8.18 7.51 4.75
N ILE A 98 7.09 8.24 4.99
CA ILE A 98 7.14 9.61 5.51
C ILE A 98 6.43 9.61 6.86
N GLU A 99 7.12 10.06 7.90
CA GLU A 99 6.60 10.11 9.27
C GLU A 99 6.41 11.54 9.73
N PHE A 100 5.33 11.79 10.46
CA PHE A 100 5.08 13.04 11.17
C PHE A 100 4.87 12.74 12.65
N ASP A 101 5.33 13.62 13.54
CA ASP A 101 4.94 13.55 14.95
C ASP A 101 3.46 13.92 15.08
N ALA A 102 2.69 13.01 15.69
CA ALA A 102 1.25 13.13 15.87
C ALA A 102 0.85 12.40 17.16
N PRO A 103 1.08 12.99 18.34
CA PRO A 103 0.82 12.35 19.62
C PRO A 103 -0.68 12.14 19.89
N VAL A 104 -1.55 12.87 19.18
CA VAL A 104 -3.01 12.77 19.25
C VAL A 104 -3.57 12.24 17.93
N ALA A 105 -4.78 11.68 17.99
CA ALA A 105 -5.51 11.22 16.81
C ALA A 105 -5.53 12.32 15.74
N THR A 106 -5.07 11.97 14.54
CA THR A 106 -5.11 12.86 13.37
C THR A 106 -6.20 12.36 12.44
N ALA A 107 -7.10 13.25 12.02
CA ALA A 107 -8.20 12.87 11.12
C ALA A 107 -7.84 13.11 9.65
N ARG A 108 -7.08 14.15 9.36
CA ARG A 108 -6.73 14.57 8.00
C ARG A 108 -5.28 15.00 7.89
N LEU A 109 -4.68 14.66 6.75
CA LEU A 109 -3.37 15.16 6.34
C LEU A 109 -3.51 15.91 5.02
N SER A 110 -2.97 17.11 4.97
CA SER A 110 -2.96 17.96 3.78
C SER A 110 -1.52 18.27 3.37
N ILE A 111 -1.27 18.36 2.07
CA ILE A 111 -0.01 18.75 1.46
C ILE A 111 -0.25 19.92 0.51
N ARG A 112 0.68 20.87 0.49
CA ARG A 112 0.75 21.93 -0.53
C ARG A 112 2.14 21.99 -1.17
N ILE A 113 2.15 21.99 -2.50
CA ILE A 113 3.35 22.09 -3.35
C ILE A 113 3.09 23.21 -4.36
N GLY A 114 3.68 24.39 -4.13
CA GLY A 114 3.34 25.58 -4.90
C GLY A 114 1.84 25.88 -4.80
N GLU A 115 1.18 26.00 -5.95
CA GLU A 115 -0.27 26.23 -6.07
C GLU A 115 -1.10 24.94 -5.96
N TRP A 116 -0.48 23.77 -6.10
CA TRP A 116 -1.18 22.49 -5.99
C TRP A 116 -1.33 22.09 -4.52
N SER A 117 -2.50 21.56 -4.16
CA SER A 117 -2.73 21.00 -2.84
C SER A 117 -3.64 19.77 -2.91
N ALA A 118 -3.48 18.89 -1.94
CA ALA A 118 -4.32 17.71 -1.76
C ALA A 118 -4.51 17.43 -0.26
N GLU A 119 -5.57 16.70 0.05
CA GLU A 119 -5.91 16.29 1.40
C GLU A 119 -6.46 14.87 1.37
N THR A 120 -6.04 14.05 2.33
CA THR A 120 -6.55 12.69 2.53
C THR A 120 -7.04 12.54 3.98
N PRO A 121 -7.97 11.59 4.24
CA PRO A 121 -8.16 11.13 5.60
C PRO A 121 -6.87 10.50 6.15
N VAL A 122 -6.84 10.26 7.45
CA VAL A 122 -5.82 9.45 8.11
C VAL A 122 -6.53 8.31 8.82
N HIS A 123 -6.18 7.08 8.51
CA HIS A 123 -6.78 5.90 9.11
C HIS A 123 -6.18 5.62 10.48
N ALA A 124 -7.01 5.25 11.45
CA ALA A 124 -6.51 4.70 12.69
C ALA A 124 -5.94 3.31 12.43
N MET A 125 -4.79 3.01 13.01
CA MET A 125 -4.25 1.66 12.99
C MET A 125 -5.16 0.71 13.79
N ASP A 126 -5.55 -0.39 13.14
CA ASP A 126 -6.19 -1.51 13.81
C ASP A 126 -5.13 -2.57 14.17
N ARG A 127 -4.80 -2.65 15.46
CA ARG A 127 -3.82 -3.64 15.97
C ARG A 127 -4.45 -4.99 16.31
N ASP A 128 -5.77 -5.06 16.42
CA ASP A 128 -6.44 -6.19 17.07
C ASP A 128 -7.00 -7.18 16.06
N THR A 129 -7.39 -6.73 14.87
CA THR A 129 -7.95 -7.60 13.82
C THR A 129 -7.08 -8.82 13.51
N PHE A 130 -5.76 -8.66 13.52
CA PHE A 130 -4.80 -9.73 13.19
C PHE A 130 -3.88 -10.14 14.35
N ARG A 131 -4.17 -9.69 15.57
CA ARG A 131 -3.35 -10.03 16.74
C ARG A 131 -3.32 -11.54 16.96
N ASP A 132 -2.11 -12.08 17.12
CA ASP A 132 -1.85 -13.51 17.38
C ASP A 132 -2.36 -14.46 16.27
N ARG A 133 -2.40 -13.97 15.02
CA ARG A 133 -2.86 -14.71 13.84
C ARG A 133 -1.74 -14.98 12.83
N ASP A 134 -1.85 -16.09 12.13
CA ASP A 134 -1.04 -16.44 10.97
C ASP A 134 -1.69 -15.86 9.69
N VAL A 135 -1.24 -14.66 9.31
CA VAL A 135 -1.86 -13.85 8.26
C VAL A 135 -1.20 -14.07 6.90
N LEU A 136 -2.00 -14.36 5.88
CA LEU A 136 -1.59 -14.26 4.48
C LEU A 136 -2.02 -12.92 3.88
N VAL A 137 -1.10 -12.21 3.23
CA VAL A 137 -1.40 -10.98 2.48
C VAL A 137 -1.30 -11.27 0.99
N THR A 138 -2.30 -10.85 0.21
CA THR A 138 -2.27 -10.97 -1.25
C THR A 138 -2.92 -9.78 -1.94
N VAL A 139 -2.50 -9.52 -3.17
CA VAL A 139 -3.12 -8.55 -4.08
C VAL A 139 -3.58 -9.31 -5.32
N SER A 140 -4.81 -9.06 -5.77
CA SER A 140 -5.39 -9.74 -6.93
C SER A 140 -6.25 -8.80 -7.75
N ARG A 141 -6.40 -9.10 -9.04
CA ARG A 141 -7.30 -8.42 -9.96
C ARG A 141 -7.88 -9.44 -10.93
N ASP A 142 -9.20 -9.48 -11.04
CA ASP A 142 -9.96 -10.28 -12.02
C ASP A 142 -9.63 -11.78 -12.02
N ASN A 143 -9.16 -12.34 -10.89
CA ASN A 143 -8.99 -13.77 -10.75
C ASN A 143 -10.34 -14.46 -10.51
N ASP A 144 -10.59 -15.57 -11.19
CA ASP A 144 -11.80 -16.38 -10.94
C ASP A 144 -11.95 -16.71 -9.45
N LEU A 145 -13.16 -16.55 -8.91
CA LEU A 145 -13.45 -16.85 -7.50
C LEU A 145 -13.12 -18.31 -7.13
N ARG A 146 -13.17 -19.26 -8.07
CA ARG A 146 -12.74 -20.64 -7.84
C ARG A 146 -11.24 -20.72 -7.57
N TRP A 147 -10.43 -19.97 -8.31
CA TRP A 147 -8.99 -19.88 -8.06
C TRP A 147 -8.69 -19.21 -6.72
N ILE A 148 -9.42 -18.14 -6.37
CA ILE A 148 -9.29 -17.49 -5.05
C ILE A 148 -9.64 -18.46 -3.92
N HIS A 149 -10.71 -19.23 -4.07
CA HIS A 149 -11.12 -20.26 -3.12
C HIS A 149 -10.03 -21.33 -2.94
N ASP A 150 -9.55 -21.91 -4.04
CA ASP A 150 -8.58 -23.01 -3.98
C ASP A 150 -7.23 -22.54 -3.45
N PHE A 151 -6.82 -21.31 -3.80
CA PHE A 151 -5.65 -20.66 -3.25
C PHE A 151 -5.75 -20.52 -1.72
N ALA A 152 -6.84 -19.94 -1.21
CA ALA A 152 -7.03 -19.76 0.23
C ALA A 152 -7.11 -21.12 0.96
N ARG A 153 -7.87 -22.08 0.43
CA ARG A 153 -8.02 -23.42 0.99
C ARG A 153 -6.69 -24.16 1.06
N PHE A 154 -5.85 -24.02 0.04
CA PHE A 154 -4.51 -24.60 0.02
C PHE A 154 -3.67 -24.07 1.18
N HIS A 155 -3.64 -22.75 1.39
CA HIS A 155 -2.84 -22.12 2.44
C HIS A 155 -3.35 -22.46 3.84
N VAL A 156 -4.68 -22.47 4.04
CA VAL A 156 -5.28 -22.88 5.33
C VAL A 156 -4.83 -24.31 5.67
N ARG A 157 -4.93 -25.24 4.71
CA ARG A 157 -4.63 -26.66 4.95
C ARG A 157 -3.15 -26.99 5.11
N HIS A 158 -2.28 -26.36 4.34
CA HIS A 158 -0.87 -26.76 4.27
C HIS A 158 0.06 -25.81 5.03
N GLN A 159 -0.36 -24.57 5.27
CA GLN A 159 0.45 -23.56 5.94
C GLN A 159 -0.20 -23.03 7.22
N GLY A 160 -1.37 -23.56 7.59
CA GLY A 160 -2.04 -23.24 8.85
C GLY A 160 -2.42 -21.77 8.97
N ILE A 161 -2.65 -21.06 7.86
CA ILE A 161 -3.13 -19.68 7.93
C ILE A 161 -4.53 -19.65 8.55
N ASP A 162 -4.80 -18.67 9.39
CA ASP A 162 -6.11 -18.47 10.02
C ASP A 162 -6.73 -17.11 9.62
N ALA A 163 -5.91 -16.18 9.13
CA ALA A 163 -6.32 -14.87 8.65
C ALA A 163 -5.81 -14.59 7.24
N MET A 164 -6.54 -13.75 6.51
CA MET A 164 -6.13 -13.32 5.19
C MET A 164 -6.52 -11.86 4.94
N LEU A 165 -5.52 -11.05 4.58
CA LEU A 165 -5.70 -9.71 4.04
C LEU A 165 -5.63 -9.78 2.52
N PHE A 166 -6.77 -9.62 1.87
CA PHE A 166 -6.92 -9.66 0.42
C PHE A 166 -7.13 -8.25 -0.11
N ILE A 167 -6.24 -7.79 -0.99
CA ILE A 167 -6.35 -6.49 -1.64
C ILE A 167 -6.87 -6.72 -3.06
N ASP A 168 -8.12 -6.36 -3.30
CA ASP A 168 -8.73 -6.33 -4.62
C ASP A 168 -8.28 -5.06 -5.36
N ASN A 169 -7.53 -5.23 -6.44
CA ASN A 169 -7.03 -4.14 -7.28
C ASN A 169 -7.98 -3.88 -8.46
N GLY A 170 -9.22 -3.53 -8.14
CA GLY A 170 -10.22 -3.10 -9.10
C GLY A 170 -10.73 -4.21 -10.01
N SER A 171 -11.10 -5.36 -9.42
CA SER A 171 -11.78 -6.41 -10.18
C SER A 171 -13.13 -5.91 -10.71
N ALA A 172 -13.49 -6.31 -11.93
CA ALA A 172 -14.74 -5.91 -12.59
C ALA A 172 -15.83 -6.98 -12.51
N ALA A 173 -15.46 -8.25 -12.33
CA ALA A 173 -16.37 -9.39 -12.42
C ALA A 173 -17.13 -9.72 -11.12
N TYR A 174 -16.66 -9.22 -9.98
CA TYR A 174 -17.20 -9.50 -8.65
C TYR A 174 -16.83 -8.37 -7.69
N GLY A 175 -17.55 -8.26 -6.57
CA GLY A 175 -17.28 -7.28 -5.52
C GLY A 175 -16.52 -7.84 -4.31
N PRO A 176 -16.05 -6.96 -3.41
CA PRO A 176 -15.33 -7.35 -2.19
C PRO A 176 -16.08 -8.33 -1.28
N LEU A 177 -17.41 -8.22 -1.23
CA LEU A 177 -18.25 -9.13 -0.44
C LEU A 177 -18.23 -10.57 -0.97
N GLU A 178 -18.15 -10.75 -2.29
CA GLU A 178 -18.06 -12.07 -2.91
C GLU A 178 -16.69 -12.70 -2.67
N ILE A 179 -15.62 -11.90 -2.71
CA ILE A 179 -14.28 -12.32 -2.32
C ILE A 179 -14.30 -12.77 -0.86
N GLN A 180 -14.83 -11.94 0.05
CA GLN A 180 -14.87 -12.25 1.47
C GLN A 180 -15.64 -13.54 1.76
N ALA A 181 -16.81 -13.73 1.15
CA ALA A 181 -17.60 -14.95 1.25
C ALA A 181 -16.85 -16.17 0.70
N THR A 182 -16.08 -15.99 -0.38
CA THR A 182 -15.24 -17.03 -0.98
C THR A 182 -14.10 -17.45 -0.05
N LEU A 183 -13.42 -16.49 0.58
CA LEU A 183 -12.36 -16.78 1.57
C LEU A 183 -12.92 -17.49 2.81
N ARG A 184 -14.09 -17.09 3.32
CA ARG A 184 -14.76 -17.78 4.44
C ARG A 184 -15.08 -19.23 4.09
N ARG A 185 -15.63 -19.49 2.89
CA ARG A 185 -15.90 -20.85 2.40
C ARG A 185 -14.65 -21.71 2.26
N ALA A 186 -13.52 -21.09 1.92
CA ALA A 186 -12.22 -21.75 1.83
C ALA A 186 -11.61 -22.14 3.19
N GLY A 187 -12.18 -21.65 4.30
CA GLY A 187 -11.75 -21.94 5.67
C GLY A 187 -10.95 -20.84 6.35
N VAL A 188 -10.87 -19.63 5.77
CA VAL A 188 -10.22 -18.48 6.42
C VAL A 188 -11.12 -17.96 7.55
N ALA A 189 -10.64 -17.97 8.79
CA ALA A 189 -11.42 -17.53 9.95
C ALA A 189 -11.60 -16.01 9.97
N GLN A 190 -10.52 -15.26 9.67
CA GLN A 190 -10.52 -13.80 9.63
C GLN A 190 -10.14 -13.26 8.23
N PRO A 191 -11.08 -13.21 7.28
CA PRO A 191 -10.86 -12.59 5.97
C PRO A 191 -11.19 -11.10 6.02
N VAL A 192 -10.20 -10.27 5.67
CA VAL A 192 -10.34 -8.83 5.43
C VAL A 192 -10.09 -8.60 3.95
N VAL A 193 -11.01 -7.91 3.30
CA VAL A 193 -10.89 -7.51 1.89
C VAL A 193 -10.82 -6.01 1.82
N LEU A 194 -9.77 -5.48 1.20
CA LEU A 194 -9.59 -4.06 0.90
C LEU A 194 -9.66 -3.85 -0.61
N SER A 195 -10.19 -2.71 -1.04
CA SER A 195 -10.26 -2.33 -2.46
C SER A 195 -9.37 -1.13 -2.78
N THR A 196 -8.74 -1.19 -3.96
CA THR A 196 -7.94 -0.11 -4.53
C THR A 196 -8.04 -0.12 -6.06
N THR A 197 -7.78 1.01 -6.70
CA THR A 197 -7.63 1.08 -8.17
C THR A 197 -6.20 1.47 -8.60
N LEU A 198 -5.25 1.41 -7.68
CA LEU A 198 -3.87 1.80 -7.91
C LEU A 198 -3.17 0.93 -8.96
N LYS A 199 -2.34 1.57 -9.78
CA LYS A 199 -1.50 0.86 -10.75
C LYS A 199 -0.57 -0.10 -10.02
N TYR A 200 -0.59 -1.37 -10.45
CA TYR A 200 0.26 -2.41 -9.85
C TYR A 200 1.76 -2.12 -10.05
N GLY A 201 2.10 -1.56 -11.20
CA GLY A 201 3.45 -1.28 -11.66
C GLY A 201 3.93 -2.28 -12.73
N PRO A 202 4.87 -1.88 -13.60
CA PRO A 202 5.33 -2.69 -14.71
C PRO A 202 6.43 -3.67 -14.31
N ARG A 203 6.48 -4.83 -14.98
CA ARG A 203 7.63 -5.73 -14.89
C ARG A 203 8.74 -5.26 -15.84
N GLY A 204 9.91 -4.96 -15.28
CA GLY A 204 11.11 -4.68 -16.08
C GLY A 204 11.74 -5.95 -16.67
N ARG A 205 12.75 -5.79 -17.53
CA ARG A 205 13.65 -6.90 -17.92
C ARG A 205 14.66 -7.15 -16.80
N LYS A 206 15.18 -8.39 -16.70
CA LYS A 206 16.26 -8.73 -15.75
C LYS A 206 17.45 -7.76 -15.91
N PRO A 207 18.06 -7.29 -14.81
CA PRO A 207 17.84 -7.69 -13.41
C PRO A 207 16.72 -6.91 -12.69
N HIS A 208 15.97 -6.04 -13.39
CA HIS A 208 15.07 -5.06 -12.78
C HIS A 208 13.59 -5.48 -12.73
N ALA A 209 13.29 -6.75 -12.93
CA ALA A 209 11.92 -7.26 -13.10
C ALA A 209 10.89 -6.76 -12.08
N ASN A 210 11.29 -6.65 -10.81
CA ASN A 210 10.38 -6.31 -9.71
C ASN A 210 10.71 -4.95 -9.05
N SER A 211 11.39 -4.05 -9.77
CA SER A 211 11.92 -2.82 -9.16
C SER A 211 10.85 -1.75 -8.95
N GLU A 212 9.83 -1.72 -9.82
CA GLU A 212 8.79 -0.69 -9.84
C GLU A 212 7.36 -1.30 -9.77
N LEU A 213 7.24 -2.50 -9.17
CA LEU A 213 5.96 -3.12 -8.78
C LEU A 213 5.49 -2.50 -7.44
N PHE A 214 5.13 -1.21 -7.46
CA PHE A 214 4.96 -0.43 -6.24
C PHE A 214 3.81 -0.93 -5.36
N LEU A 215 2.63 -1.24 -5.95
CA LEU A 215 1.50 -1.75 -5.18
C LEU A 215 1.77 -3.12 -4.56
N GLN A 216 2.63 -3.94 -5.15
CA GLN A 216 3.00 -5.22 -4.54
C GLN A 216 3.77 -5.02 -3.23
N THR A 217 4.53 -3.93 -3.12
CA THR A 217 5.50 -3.75 -2.04
C THR A 217 5.02 -2.83 -0.94
N CYS A 218 4.22 -1.81 -1.26
CA CYS A 218 3.79 -0.80 -0.30
C CYS A 218 2.84 -1.36 0.77
N PRO A 219 1.71 -2.03 0.43
CA PRO A 219 0.78 -2.58 1.41
C PRO A 219 1.40 -3.71 2.25
N VAL A 220 2.31 -4.48 1.66
CA VAL A 220 3.02 -5.58 2.36
C VAL A 220 4.03 -5.05 3.39
N CYS A 221 4.58 -3.84 3.20
CA CYS A 221 5.50 -3.23 4.16
C CYS A 221 4.79 -2.53 5.33
N GLN A 222 3.48 -2.30 5.23
CA GLN A 222 2.65 -1.69 6.27
C GLN A 222 2.59 -2.56 7.54
N SER A 223 2.79 -3.87 7.42
CA SER A 223 2.92 -4.81 8.55
C SER A 223 4.25 -4.70 9.31
N ALA A 224 5.23 -3.92 8.83
CA ALA A 224 6.58 -3.83 9.40
C ALA A 224 6.87 -2.53 10.18
N LEU A 225 5.86 -1.67 10.37
CA LEU A 225 6.02 -0.30 10.88
C LEU A 225 6.21 -0.17 12.41
N ASP A 226 6.16 -1.27 13.16
CA ASP A 226 6.25 -1.29 14.64
C ASP A 226 7.69 -1.36 15.21
N ARG A 227 8.74 -0.95 14.47
CA ARG A 227 10.13 -1.01 14.96
C ARG A 227 10.64 0.30 15.55
N ASP A 228 11.16 0.22 16.78
CA ASP A 228 12.05 1.21 17.39
C ASP A 228 13.44 1.19 16.68
N PRO A 229 13.95 2.33 16.16
CA PRO A 229 15.19 2.39 15.41
C PRO A 229 16.49 2.19 16.21
N LEU A 230 16.46 2.01 17.53
CA LEU A 230 17.68 1.95 18.37
C LEU A 230 18.18 0.55 18.76
N SER A 231 17.59 -0.53 18.24
CA SER A 231 18.10 -1.89 18.50
C SER A 231 18.55 -2.62 17.22
N ALA A 232 19.86 -2.72 17.02
CA ALA A 232 20.54 -3.71 16.18
C ALA A 232 21.75 -4.26 16.97
N PRO A 233 22.29 -5.47 16.70
CA PRO A 233 21.97 -6.42 15.64
C PRO A 233 21.69 -7.82 16.19
N LYS A 234 20.42 -8.25 16.19
CA LYS A 234 20.06 -9.67 16.20
C LYS A 234 18.87 -9.81 15.27
N ILE A 235 18.95 -10.74 14.34
CA ILE A 235 17.82 -11.13 13.48
C ILE A 235 16.71 -11.58 14.43
N ASP A 236 15.61 -10.83 14.51
CA ASP A 236 14.43 -11.23 15.26
C ASP A 236 13.81 -12.47 14.58
N PRO A 237 13.59 -13.57 15.34
CA PRO A 237 12.84 -14.74 14.91
C PRO A 237 11.53 -14.43 14.19
N LEU A 238 10.86 -13.29 14.41
CA LEU A 238 9.54 -13.01 13.80
C LEU A 238 9.60 -12.47 12.36
N GLY A 239 10.66 -11.76 11.97
CA GLY A 239 10.90 -11.45 10.55
C GLY A 239 11.32 -12.69 9.78
N ALA A 240 12.01 -13.62 10.45
CA ALA A 240 12.27 -14.95 9.93
C ALA A 240 11.01 -15.83 9.96
N GLU A 241 10.10 -15.71 10.92
CA GLU A 241 8.85 -16.49 11.01
C GLU A 241 7.78 -15.99 10.03
N LEU A 242 7.68 -14.67 9.82
CA LEU A 242 6.80 -14.04 8.82
C LEU A 242 7.36 -14.19 7.39
N ALA A 243 8.69 -14.29 7.23
CA ALA A 243 9.30 -14.73 5.98
C ALA A 243 9.32 -16.28 5.82
N ARG A 244 9.19 -17.07 6.89
CA ARG A 244 9.13 -18.55 6.85
C ARG A 244 7.79 -19.07 6.35
N ARG A 245 6.74 -18.25 6.37
CA ARG A 245 5.48 -18.54 5.65
C ARG A 245 5.31 -17.76 4.35
N CYS A 246 6.28 -16.92 3.98
CA CYS A 246 6.30 -16.19 2.72
C CYS A 246 7.41 -16.70 1.78
N VAL A 247 7.27 -17.93 1.27
CA VAL A 247 8.00 -18.43 0.08
C VAL A 247 6.97 -19.13 -0.84
N VAL A 248 6.36 -18.43 -1.82
CA VAL A 248 6.70 -18.36 -3.29
C VAL A 248 6.08 -19.53 -4.08
N PRO A 249 5.75 -19.49 -5.40
CA PRO A 249 5.43 -18.42 -6.37
C PRO A 249 4.08 -18.63 -7.12
N MET A 250 3.60 -17.60 -7.83
CA MET A 250 3.45 -17.64 -9.30
C MET A 250 3.76 -16.25 -9.88
#